data_AF-A0A1Y4ML90-F1
#
_entry.id   AF-A0A1Y4ML90-F1
#
_cell.length_a   1.000
_cell.length_b   1.000
_cell.length_c   1.000
_cell.angle_alpha   90.00
_cell.angle_beta   90.00
_cell.angle_gamma   90.00
#
_symmetry.space_group_name_H-M   'P 1'
#
loop_
_entity.id
_entity.type
_entity.pdbx_description
1 polymer ?
#
loop_
_entity_poly.entity_id
_entity_poly.type
_entity_poly.pdbx_seq_one_letter_code
_entity_poly.pdbx_strand_id
1 'polypeptide(L)' 'GSGKTFTMANIIERVNRPTLILAHNKTLAAQLCSEFREFFPENAVEYFVSYYHYIIYKLKNLCI' A
#
# COMPACT_ATOMS: atom_id res chain seq x y z
N GLY A 1 10.94 12.55 0.55
CA GLY A 1 10.47 12.19 1.89
C GLY A 1 9.75 13.36 2.53
N SER A 2 8.42 13.47 2.36
CA SER A 2 7.60 14.50 3.02
C SER A 2 6.62 13.90 4.04
N GLY A 3 6.90 12.70 4.58
CA GLY A 3 6.05 12.06 5.59
C GLY A 3 4.63 11.67 5.14
N LYS A 4 4.39 11.53 3.82
CA LYS A 4 3.06 11.19 3.29
C LYS A 4 2.56 9.83 3.79
N THR A 5 3.42 8.81 3.78
CA THR A 5 3.07 7.47 4.29
C THR A 5 2.73 7.50 5.78
N PHE A 6 3.53 8.21 6.58
CA PHE A 6 3.26 8.39 8.01
C PHE A 6 1.93 9.11 8.27
N THR A 7 1.61 10.12 7.46
CA THR A 7 0.31 10.81 7.56
C THR A 7 -0.84 9.87 7.19
N MET A 8 -0.69 9.08 6.12
CA MET A 8 -1.68 8.06 5.74
C MET A 8 -1.85 7.01 6.83
N ALA A 9 -0.78 6.51 7.44
CA ALA A 9 -0.82 5.57 8.56
C ALA A 9 -1.64 6.13 9.74
N ASN A 10 -1.38 7.36 10.17
CA ASN A 10 -2.16 8.01 11.24
C ASN A 10 -3.66 8.13 10.90
N ILE A 11 -4.00 8.37 9.64
CA ILE A 11 -5.41 8.45 9.21
C ILE A 11 -6.05 7.06 9.27
N ILE A 12 -5.35 6.03 8.80
CA ILE A 12 -5.82 4.64 8.79
C ILE A 12 -6.07 4.15 10.22
N GLU A 13 -5.13 4.41 11.13
CA GLU A 13 -5.26 4.06 12.55
C GLU A 13 -6.47 4.73 13.20
N ARG A 14 -6.66 6.04 12.96
CA ARG A 14 -7.79 6.79 13.52
C ARG A 14 -9.14 6.35 12.97
N VAL A 15 -9.21 6.02 11.67
CA VAL A 15 -10.45 5.57 11.03
C VAL A 15 -10.76 4.12 11.42
N ASN A 16 -9.73 3.32 11.71
CA ASN A 16 -9.80 1.92 12.11
C ASN A 16 -10.71 1.07 11.19
N ARG A 17 -10.46 1.16 9.88
CA ARG A 17 -11.15 0.39 8.85
C ARG A 17 -10.14 -0.29 7.93
N PRO A 18 -10.48 -1.46 7.38
CA PRO A 18 -9.70 -2.07 6.30
C PRO A 18 -9.47 -1.04 5.19
N THR A 19 -8.20 -0.80 4.87
CA THR A 19 -7.80 0.24 3.91
C THR A 19 -7.21 -0.40 2.68
N LEU A 20 -7.36 0.30 1.56
CA LEU A 20 -6.91 -0.15 0.26
C LEU A 20 -6.04 0.93 -0.39
N ILE A 21 -4.75 0.66 -0.52
CA ILE A 21 -3.75 1.60 -1.02
C ILE A 21 -3.34 1.18 -2.43
N LEU A 22 -3.56 2.08 -3.37
CA LEU A 22 -3.26 1.87 -4.78
C LEU A 22 -1.99 2.59 -5.19
N ALA A 23 -1.03 1.85 -5.72
CA ALA A 23 0.22 2.38 -6.24
C ALA A 23 0.36 2.12 -7.75
N HIS A 24 0.91 3.11 -8.45
CA HIS A 24 1.01 3.12 -9.91
C HIS A 24 2.15 2.28 -10.48
N ASN A 25 3.04 1.74 -9.63
CA ASN A 25 4.09 0.81 -10.05
C ASN A 25 4.43 -0.17 -8.91
N LYS A 26 5.05 -1.30 -9.26
CA LYS A 26 5.37 -2.39 -8.33
C LYS A 26 6.41 -2.01 -7.28
N THR A 27 7.38 -1.16 -7.63
CA THR A 27 8.47 -0.77 -6.72
C THR A 27 7.94 0.09 -5.59
N LEU A 28 7.10 1.08 -5.91
CA LEU A 28 6.44 1.94 -4.93
C LEU A 28 5.47 1.15 -4.07
N ALA A 29 4.72 0.22 -4.67
CA ALA A 29 3.78 -0.62 -3.94
C ALA A 29 4.51 -1.50 -2.90
N ALA A 30 5.64 -2.10 -3.27
CA ALA A 30 6.49 -2.86 -2.36
C ALA A 30 7.11 -1.98 -1.26
N GLN A 31 7.59 -0.78 -1.61
CA GLN A 31 8.13 0.17 -0.64
C GLN A 31 7.07 0.58 0.39
N LEU A 32 5.88 0.95 -0.07
CA LEU A 32 4.77 1.31 0.83
C LEU A 32 4.39 0.14 1.73
N CYS A 33 4.31 -1.09 1.21
CA CYS A 33 4.04 -2.28 2.01
C CYS A 33 5.08 -2.46 3.12
N SER A 34 6.36 -2.27 2.82
CA SER A 34 7.42 -2.34 3.84
C SER A 34 7.23 -1.27 4.93
N GLU A 35 6.98 -0.03 4.52
CA GLU A 35 6.74 1.08 5.45
C GLU A 35 5.49 0.81 6.32
N PHE A 36 4.39 0.29 5.75
CA PHE A 36 3.19 -0.03 6.51
C PHE A 36 3.35 -1.22 7.46
N ARG A 37 4.18 -2.21 7.11
CA ARG A 37 4.53 -3.29 8.04
C ARG A 37 5.33 -2.79 9.24
N GLU A 38 6.19 -1.80 9.04
CA GLU A 38 6.92 -1.16 10.14
C GLU A 38 5.99 -0.32 11.01
N PHE A 39 5.01 0.38 10.43
CA PHE A 39 4.02 1.15 11.20
C PHE A 39 2.98 0.29 11.91
N PHE A 40 2.63 -0.86 11.36
CA PHE A 40 1.58 -1.74 11.87
C PHE A 40 2.05 -3.20 12.01
N PRO A 41 2.99 -3.49 12.93
CA PRO A 41 3.58 -4.82 13.07
C PRO A 41 2.57 -5.90 13.51
N GLU A 42 1.52 -5.50 14.23
CA GLU A 42 0.47 -6.39 14.75
C GLU A 42 -0.74 -6.51 13.81
N ASN A 43 -0.79 -5.76 12.70
CA ASN A 43 -1.91 -5.78 11.76
C ASN A 43 -1.56 -6.56 10.49
N ALA A 44 -2.58 -7.09 9.82
CA ALA A 44 -2.43 -7.78 8.55
C ALA A 44 -2.17 -6.77 7.41
N VAL A 45 -0.91 -6.65 7.00
CA VAL A 45 -0.47 -5.84 5.83
C VAL A 45 -0.13 -6.76 4.66
N GLU A 46 -0.97 -6.71 3.63
CA GLU A 46 -0.92 -7.63 2.49
C GLU A 46 -0.56 -6.93 1.18
N TYR A 47 0.29 -7.58 0.38
CA TYR A 47 0.76 -7.06 -0.89
C TYR A 47 0.21 -7.88 -2.06
N PHE A 48 -0.64 -7.26 -2.87
CA PHE A 48 -1.27 -7.89 -4.02
C PHE A 48 -0.74 -7.29 -5.32
N VAL A 49 -0.01 -8.13 -6.07
CA VAL A 49 0.47 -7.82 -7.42
C VAL A 49 -0.35 -8.60 -8.42
N SER A 50 -0.96 -7.90 -9.37
CA SER A 50 -1.57 -8.56 -10.51
C SER A 50 -0.47 -9.14 -11.42
N TYR A 51 -0.47 -10.46 -11.60
CA TYR A 51 0.46 -11.18 -12.47
C TYR A 51 0.19 -10.93 -13.97
N TYR A 52 -0.91 -10.27 -14.34
CA TYR A 52 -1.22 -9.89 -15.73
C TYR A 52 -0.54 -8.57 -16.10
N HIS A 53 0.70 -8.65 -16.60
CA HIS A 53 1.49 -7.48 -17.00
C HIS A 53 1.63 -7.29 -18.52
N TYR A 54 0.70 -7.76 -19.37
CA TYR A 54 0.88 -7.55 -20.81
C TYR A 54 -0.29 -6.82 -21.46
N ILE A 55 -0.01 -5.54 -21.76
CA ILE A 55 -0.64 -4.70 -22.80
C ILE A 55 -2.10 -4.31 -22.53
N ILE A 56 -2.28 -3.00 -22.28
CA ILE A 56 -3.55 -2.26 -22.16
C ILE A 56 -4.20 -2.41 -20.76
N TYR A 57 -4.61 -1.28 -20.20
CA TYR A 57 -5.17 -1.07 -18.84
C TYR A 57 -4.16 -0.88 -17.70
N LYS A 58 -3.71 0.38 -17.58
CA LYS A 58 -3.29 1.11 -16.37
C LYS A 58 -3.39 0.30 -15.06
N LEU A 59 -2.28 -0.34 -14.68
CA LEU A 59 -2.18 -1.22 -13.51
C LEU A 59 -2.29 -0.44 -12.19
N LYS A 60 -3.31 -0.78 -11.41
CA LYS A 60 -3.46 -0.45 -10.00
C LYS A 60 -2.86 -1.60 -9.19
N ASN A 61 -1.66 -1.42 -8.62
CA ASN A 61 -1.12 -2.38 -7.66
C ASN A 61 -1.68 -2.06 -6.28
N LEU A 62 -1.98 -3.10 -5.49
CA LEU A 62 -2.81 -3.02 -4.31
C LEU A 62 -2.00 -3.40 -3.07
N CYS A 63 -1.94 -2.51 -2.09
CA CYS A 63 -1.45 -2.79 -0.74
C CYS A 63 -2.65 -2.63 0.20
N ILE A 64 -2.94 -3.67 1.00
CA ILE A 64 -3.92 -3.59 2.09
C ILE A 64 -3.17 -3.10 3.33
#